data_AF-A0A1R1IIH9-F1
#
_entry.id   AF-A0A1R1IIH9-F1
#
_cell.length_a   1.000
_cell.length_b   1.000
_cell.length_c   1.000
_cell.angle_alpha   90.00
_cell.angle_beta   90.00
_cell.angle_gamma   90.00
#
_symmetry.space_group_name_H-M   'P 1'
#
loop_
_entity.id
_entity.type
_entity.pdbx_description
1 polymer ?
#
loop_
_entity_poly.entity_id
_entity_poly.type
_entity_poly.pdbx_seq_one_letter_code
_entity_poly.pdbx_strand_id
1 'polypeptide(L)' 'MNDDEPYLSEEDKELRAQLSLLLQEHADLDASIEALALLPAPDQLMIARLKRKKLALRDDIVKLQDRILPDIIA' A
#
# COMPACT_ATOMS: atom_id res chain seq x y z
N MET A 1 20.55 18.24 23.57
CA MET A 1 21.01 16.89 23.94
C MET A 1 20.45 16.00 22.86
N ASN A 2 21.35 15.40 22.07
CA ASN A 2 21.07 14.71 20.82
C ASN A 2 19.94 13.69 20.96
N ASP A 3 18.94 13.82 20.09
CA ASP A 3 18.64 12.81 19.07
C ASP A 3 18.68 11.35 19.54
N ASP A 4 17.81 10.99 20.48
CA ASP A 4 17.34 9.60 20.63
C ASP A 4 16.39 9.23 19.47
N GLU A 5 16.71 9.65 18.24
CA GLU A 5 16.04 9.15 17.06
C GLU A 5 16.62 7.75 16.80
N PRO A 6 15.81 6.68 16.80
CA PRO A 6 16.33 5.34 16.56
C PRO A 6 17.09 5.38 15.23
N TYR A 7 18.39 5.05 15.26
CA TYR A 7 19.16 4.86 14.04
C TYR A 7 18.57 3.67 13.28
N LEU A 8 17.55 3.95 12.46
CA LEU A 8 17.04 3.01 11.47
C LEU A 8 18.17 2.75 10.49
N SER A 9 18.42 1.47 10.22
CA SER A 9 19.39 1.09 9.20
C SER A 9 18.98 1.68 7.84
N GLU A 10 19.93 1.88 6.92
CA GLU A 10 19.58 2.33 5.56
C GLU A 10 18.61 1.34 4.88
N GLU A 11 18.74 0.04 5.18
CA GLU A 11 17.80 -1.00 4.75
C GLU A 11 16.38 -0.75 5.32
N ASP A 12 16.23 -0.43 6.61
CA ASP A 12 14.93 -0.11 7.20
C ASP A 12 14.30 1.15 6.57
N LYS A 13 15.11 2.16 6.28
CA LYS A 13 14.65 3.38 5.60
C LYS A 13 14.15 3.09 4.20
N GLU A 14 14.88 2.26 3.45
CA GLU A 14 14.48 1.81 2.12
C GLU A 14 13.19 0.99 2.15
N LEU A 15 13.05 0.05 3.09
CA LEU A 15 11.82 -0.75 3.26
C LEU A 15 10.62 0.14 3.61
N ARG A 16 10.79 1.12 4.49
CA ARG A 16 9.74 2.09 4.84
C ARG A 16 9.37 2.99 3.67
N ALA A 17 10.33 3.42 2.86
CA ALA A 17 10.08 4.20 1.65
C ALA A 17 9.29 3.39 0.62
N GLN A 18 9.66 2.12 0.40
CA GLN A 18 8.92 1.19 -0.46
C GLN A 18 7.48 0.98 0.06
N LEU A 19 7.31 0.82 1.38
CA LEU A 19 5.99 0.68 1.99
C LEU A 19 5.12 1.92 1.76
N SER A 20 5.70 3.11 1.92
CA SER A 20 5.00 4.37 1.66
C SER A 20 4.53 4.45 0.20
N LEU A 21 5.38 4.03 -0.75
CA LEU A 21 5.03 4.01 -2.18
C LEU A 21 3.88 3.04 -2.46
N LEU A 22 3.94 1.83 -1.93
CA LEU A 22 2.87 0.83 -2.12
C LEU A 22 1.54 1.29 -1.50
N LEU A 23 1.59 1.91 -0.31
CA LEU A 23 0.40 2.49 0.34
C LEU A 23 -0.22 3.61 -0.50
N GLN A 24 0.61 4.48 -1.07
CA GLN A 24 0.15 5.53 -1.97
C GLN A 24 -0.50 4.96 -3.22
N GLU A 25 0.14 4.00 -3.89
CA GLU A 25 -0.41 3.36 -5.09
C GLU A 25 -1.73 2.63 -4.78
N HIS A 26 -1.82 1.96 -3.64
CA HIS A 26 -3.05 1.33 -3.17
C HIS A 26 -4.18 2.36 -2.94
N ALA A 27 -3.88 3.51 -2.36
CA ALA A 27 -4.85 4.60 -2.16
C ALA A 27 -5.30 5.21 -3.50
N ASP A 28 -4.38 5.42 -4.44
CA ASP A 28 -4.67 5.94 -5.78
C ASP A 28 -5.57 4.97 -6.57
N LEU A 29 -5.33 3.67 -6.45
CA LEU A 29 -6.22 2.65 -7.04
C LEU A 29 -7.62 2.70 -6.43
N ASP A 30 -7.74 2.95 -5.13
CA ASP A 30 -9.03 3.03 -4.47
C ASP A 30 -9.84 4.24 -4.97
N ALA A 31 -9.21 5.42 -4.99
CA ALA A 31 -9.82 6.62 -5.53
C ALA A 31 -10.23 6.45 -7.00
N SER A 32 -9.42 5.74 -7.80
CA SER A 32 -9.74 5.41 -9.19
C SER A 32 -10.96 4.48 -9.30
N ILE A 33 -11.07 3.49 -8.42
CA ILE A 33 -12.21 2.56 -8.37
C ILE A 33 -13.49 3.31 -7.98
N GLU A 34 -13.43 4.17 -6.97
CA GLU A 34 -14.57 5.00 -6.53
C GLU A 34 -15.04 5.93 -7.65
N ALA A 35 -14.12 6.63 -8.30
CA ALA A 35 -14.44 7.51 -9.41
C ALA A 35 -15.13 6.77 -10.57
N LEU A 36 -14.64 5.58 -10.93
CA LEU A 36 -15.26 4.74 -11.97
C LEU A 36 -16.63 4.21 -11.55
N ALA A 37 -16.82 3.90 -10.27
CA ALA A 37 -18.08 3.40 -9.75
C ALA A 37 -19.19 4.47 -9.73
N LEU A 38 -18.83 5.75 -9.66
CA LEU A 38 -19.76 6.88 -9.67
C LEU A 38 -20.26 7.27 -11.07
N LEU A 39 -19.70 6.68 -12.14
CA LEU A 39 -20.14 6.95 -13.51
C LEU A 39 -21.58 6.42 -13.74
N PRO A 40 -22.41 7.08 -14.58
CA PRO A 40 -23.77 6.62 -14.88
C PRO A 40 -23.86 5.20 -15.48
N ALA A 41 -22.79 4.78 -16.17
CA ALA A 41 -22.63 3.43 -16.71
C ALA A 41 -21.21 2.92 -16.35
N PRO A 42 -21.02 2.35 -15.15
CA PRO A 42 -19.71 1.95 -14.68
C PRO A 42 -19.19 0.72 -15.45
N ASP A 43 -17.94 0.78 -15.92
CA ASP A 43 -17.26 -0.37 -16.51
C ASP A 43 -16.87 -1.39 -15.42
N GLN A 44 -17.76 -2.34 -15.20
CA GLN A 44 -17.60 -3.41 -14.21
C GLN A 44 -16.36 -4.27 -14.45
N LEU A 45 -15.95 -4.48 -15.70
CA LEU A 45 -14.77 -5.28 -16.03
C LEU A 45 -13.50 -4.53 -15.64
N MET A 46 -13.44 -3.23 -15.93
CA MET A 46 -12.32 -2.37 -15.52
C MET A 46 -12.24 -2.28 -14.00
N ILE A 47 -13.37 -2.04 -13.31
CA ILE A 47 -13.44 -2.02 -11.85
C ILE A 47 -12.94 -3.35 -11.26
N ALA A 48 -13.36 -4.49 -11.81
CA ALA A 48 -12.89 -5.81 -11.36
C ALA A 48 -11.38 -6.03 -11.59
N ARG A 49 -10.82 -5.48 -12.67
CA ARG A 49 -9.36 -5.51 -12.91
C ARG A 49 -8.61 -4.66 -11.88
N LEU A 50 -9.09 -3.44 -11.59
CA LEU A 50 -8.47 -2.57 -10.60
C LEU A 50 -8.57 -3.14 -9.18
N LYS A 51 -9.71 -3.74 -8.81
CA LYS A 51 -9.87 -4.42 -7.51
C LYS A 51 -8.89 -5.58 -7.34
N ARG A 52 -8.63 -6.36 -8.40
CA ARG A 52 -7.60 -7.42 -8.37
C ARG A 52 -6.19 -6.87 -8.19
N LYS A 53 -5.86 -5.76 -8.85
CA LYS A 53 -4.58 -5.07 -8.63
C LYS A 53 -4.46 -4.53 -7.21
N LYS A 54 -5.52 -3.89 -6.69
CA LYS A 54 -5.57 -3.40 -5.30
C LYS A 54 -5.36 -4.51 -4.28
N LEU A 55 -5.96 -5.69 -4.51
CA LEU A 55 -5.75 -6.86 -3.66
C LEU A 55 -4.29 -7.33 -3.66
N ALA A 56 -3.66 -7.42 -4.85
CA ALA A 56 -2.26 -7.80 -4.95
C ALA A 56 -1.33 -6.81 -4.22
N LEU A 57 -1.56 -5.50 -4.40
CA LEU A 57 -0.80 -4.47 -3.65
C LEU A 57 -0.99 -4.59 -2.15
N ARG A 58 -2.20 -4.88 -1.68
CA ARG A 58 -2.46 -5.11 -0.25
C ARG A 58 -1.66 -6.30 0.27
N ASP A 59 -1.62 -7.40 -0.48
CA ASP A 59 -0.87 -8.59 -0.08
C ASP A 59 0.64 -8.31 -0.04
N ASP A 60 1.16 -7.46 -0.93
CA ASP A 60 2.57 -7.05 -0.92
C ASP A 60 2.88 -6.05 0.20
N ILE A 61 1.96 -5.14 0.51
CA ILE A 61 2.02 -4.25 1.68
C ILE A 61 2.13 -5.08 2.96
N VAL A 62 1.28 -6.10 3.12
CA VAL A 62 1.27 -7.00 4.28
C VAL A 62 2.63 -7.69 4.43
N LYS A 63 3.14 -8.31 3.36
CA LYS A 63 4.48 -8.96 3.38
C LYS A 63 5.60 -7.99 3.74
N LEU A 64 5.52 -6.74 3.29
CA LEU A 64 6.53 -5.73 3.57
C LEU A 64 6.42 -5.20 5.00
N GLN A 65 5.19 -5.04 5.51
CA GLN A 65 4.92 -4.71 6.90
C GLN A 65 5.43 -5.81 7.84
N ASP A 66 5.23 -7.08 7.52
CA ASP A 66 5.76 -8.22 8.29
C ASP A 66 7.29 -8.20 8.39
N ARG A 67 7.98 -7.67 7.37
CA ARG A 67 9.45 -7.51 7.40
C ARG A 67 9.88 -6.36 8.30
N ILE A 68 9.12 -5.26 8.34
CA ILE A 68 9.46 -4.06 9.11
C ILE A 68 9.01 -4.20 10.58
N LEU A 69 7.88 -4.87 10.81
CA LEU A 69 7.19 -5.03 12.09
C LEU A 69 6.62 -6.46 12.17
N PRO A 70 7.46 -7.46 12.51
CA PRO A 70 7.07 -8.87 12.51
C PRO A 70 5.98 -9.25 13.55
N ASP A 71 5.53 -8.30 14.39
CA ASP A 71 4.70 -8.56 15.58
C ASP A 71 3.24 -8.10 15.44
N ILE A 72 2.78 -7.68 14.26
CA ILE A 72 1.44 -7.08 14.07
C ILE A 72 0.42 -8.03 13.41
N ILE A 73 0.87 -9.11 12.76
CA ILE A 73 0.02 -10.02 11.95
C ILE A 73 0.12 -11.48 12.43
N ALA A 74 0.02 -11.71 13.75
CA ALA A 74 -0.10 -13.03 14.39
C ALA A 74 -1.54 -13.34 14.82
#